data_AF-V6JFQ9-F1
#
_entry.id   AF-V6JFQ9-F1
#
_cell.length_a   1.000
_cell.length_b   1.000
_cell.length_c   1.000
_cell.angle_alpha   90.00
_cell.angle_beta   90.00
_cell.angle_gamma   90.00
#
_symmetry.space_group_name_H-M   'P 1'
#
loop_
_entity.id
_entity.type
_entity.pdbx_description
1 polymer ?
#
loop_
_entity_poly.entity_id
_entity_poly.type
_entity_poly.pdbx_seq_one_letter_code
_entity_poly.pdbx_strand_id
1 'polypeptide(L)'
;PSKTSVKYGQQSGQLKDIRAFDPERQGRWSFSSQQATLRRLDKAFQAFFRRVKAGEAPGYPRFRGVNWFDTVNFPKDGDGCRWDSTPHDPVTRVRFQGVGHVKVNQHRAVVGKVKTVSVKREGRKWFVVLTAEQTQPEPLPKAGSVVGVDLGIASFLTTSGGEHVPNPRRARRAAAKLEAAQRALSRYPRRKAKNRTANHQRAVERVAA
;
A
#
# COMPACT_ATOMS: atom_id res chain seq x y z
N PRO A 1 -9.70 9.78 37.05
CA PRO A 1 -9.46 9.40 35.63
C PRO A 1 -10.77 9.19 34.87
N SER A 2 -10.91 9.78 33.68
CA SER A 2 -12.08 9.54 32.81
C SER A 2 -12.18 8.04 32.46
N LYS A 3 -13.36 7.45 32.65
CA LYS A 3 -13.68 6.06 32.28
C LYS A 3 -14.20 5.94 30.83
N THR A 4 -14.12 7.02 30.04
CA THR A 4 -14.69 7.05 28.71
C THR A 4 -13.89 6.17 27.76
N SER A 5 -14.52 5.08 27.29
CA SER A 5 -14.00 4.26 26.20
C SER A 5 -14.45 4.87 24.87
N VAL A 6 -13.50 5.10 23.96
CA VAL A 6 -13.74 5.59 22.61
C VAL A 6 -13.64 4.41 21.64
N LYS A 7 -14.77 3.96 21.09
CA LYS A 7 -14.84 2.83 20.16
C LYS A 7 -14.98 3.31 18.71
N TYR A 8 -14.61 2.46 17.75
CA TYR A 8 -14.84 2.71 16.32
C TYR A 8 -16.29 3.16 16.00
N GLY A 9 -17.29 2.52 16.60
CA GLY A 9 -18.71 2.86 16.36
C GLY A 9 -19.04 4.31 16.69
N GLN A 10 -18.55 4.81 17.83
CA GLN A 10 -18.75 6.20 18.25
C GLN A 10 -18.04 7.18 17.30
N GLN A 11 -16.76 6.92 16.99
CA GLN A 11 -15.97 7.79 16.10
C GLN A 11 -16.54 7.83 14.67
N SER A 12 -16.94 6.68 14.14
CA SER A 12 -17.52 6.59 12.80
C SER A 12 -18.93 7.20 12.71
N GLY A 13 -19.67 7.22 13.82
CA GLY A 13 -20.93 7.94 13.95
C GLY A 13 -20.75 9.46 13.80
N GLN A 14 -19.73 10.01 14.46
CA GLN A 14 -19.39 11.45 14.41
C GLN A 14 -18.99 11.94 13.01
N LEU A 15 -18.53 11.05 12.12
CA LEU A 15 -18.16 11.44 10.75
C LEU A 15 -19.34 12.03 9.96
N LYS A 16 -20.59 11.69 10.29
CA LYS A 16 -21.76 12.29 9.64
C LYS A 16 -21.81 13.79 9.92
N ASP A 17 -21.75 14.16 11.19
CA ASP A 17 -21.84 15.55 11.63
C ASP A 17 -20.62 16.36 11.19
N ILE A 18 -19.42 15.77 11.29
CA ILE A 18 -18.16 16.40 10.82
C ILE A 18 -18.24 16.74 9.33
N ARG A 19 -18.79 15.83 8.51
CA ARG A 19 -18.92 16.03 7.06
C ARG A 19 -20.01 17.01 6.69
N ALA A 20 -21.10 17.06 7.46
CA ALA A 20 -22.18 18.03 7.28
C ALA A 20 -21.73 19.45 7.65
N PHE A 21 -20.93 19.57 8.72
CA PHE A 21 -20.36 20.84 9.17
C PHE A 21 -19.33 21.43 8.20
N ASP A 22 -18.51 20.58 7.57
CA ASP A 22 -17.45 20.98 6.63
C ASP A 22 -17.62 20.30 5.27
N PRO A 23 -18.62 20.70 4.47
CA PRO A 23 -18.94 20.03 3.20
C PRO A 23 -17.82 20.18 2.18
N GLU A 24 -17.15 21.34 2.16
CA GLU A 24 -16.09 21.65 1.19
C GLU A 24 -14.77 20.93 1.47
N ARG A 25 -14.47 20.56 2.72
CA ARG A 25 -13.24 19.81 3.03
C ARG A 25 -13.53 18.38 3.42
N GLN A 26 -14.29 18.11 4.48
CA GLN A 26 -14.54 16.72 4.91
C GLN A 26 -15.65 16.05 4.10
N GLY A 27 -16.71 16.78 3.76
CA GLY A 27 -17.87 16.26 3.04
C GLY A 27 -17.57 15.84 1.61
N ARG A 28 -16.69 16.55 0.91
CA ARG A 28 -16.31 16.26 -0.49
C ARG A 28 -15.62 14.90 -0.69
N TRP A 29 -15.03 14.32 0.35
CA TRP A 29 -14.32 13.04 0.26
C TRP A 29 -15.23 11.85 0.57
N SER A 30 -14.79 10.67 0.14
CA SER A 30 -15.48 9.40 0.40
C SER A 30 -15.64 9.12 1.89
N PHE A 31 -16.88 8.89 2.32
CA PHE A 31 -17.23 8.49 3.69
C PHE A 31 -16.61 7.15 4.06
N SER A 32 -16.74 6.16 3.19
CA SER A 32 -16.22 4.80 3.39
C SER A 32 -14.70 4.78 3.49
N SER A 33 -14.01 5.66 2.78
CA SER A 33 -12.56 5.82 2.89
C SER A 33 -12.12 6.46 4.23
N GLN A 34 -12.84 7.48 4.70
CA GLN A 34 -12.61 8.06 6.03
C GLN A 34 -12.86 7.02 7.14
N GLN A 35 -13.93 6.23 7.03
CA GLN A 35 -14.19 5.10 7.92
C GLN A 35 -13.07 4.05 7.88
N ALA A 36 -12.50 3.76 6.71
CA ALA A 36 -11.35 2.85 6.59
C ALA A 36 -10.14 3.34 7.39
N THR A 37 -9.93 4.66 7.45
CA THR A 37 -8.88 5.27 8.27
C THR A 37 -9.17 5.10 9.77
N LEU A 38 -10.42 5.30 10.19
CA LEU A 38 -10.83 5.03 11.59
C LEU A 38 -10.69 3.56 11.97
N ARG A 39 -10.98 2.61 11.07
CA ARG A 39 -10.74 1.17 11.32
C ARG A 39 -9.25 0.86 11.53
N ARG A 40 -8.35 1.53 10.79
CA ARG A 40 -6.89 1.38 10.99
C ARG A 40 -6.46 1.91 12.35
N LEU A 41 -7.01 3.05 12.78
CA LEU A 41 -6.78 3.62 14.10
C LEU A 41 -7.24 2.66 15.20
N ASP A 42 -8.47 2.18 15.10
CA ASP A 42 -9.07 1.25 16.06
C ASP A 42 -8.25 -0.04 16.17
N LYS A 43 -7.87 -0.65 15.04
CA LYS A 43 -7.01 -1.85 15.01
C LYS A 43 -5.66 -1.61 15.68
N ALA A 44 -5.04 -0.43 15.50
CA ALA A 44 -3.77 -0.10 16.14
C ALA A 44 -3.91 -0.03 17.67
N PHE A 45 -4.97 0.61 18.17
CA PHE A 45 -5.24 0.69 19.60
C PHE A 45 -5.65 -0.65 20.22
N GLN A 46 -6.49 -1.43 19.53
CA GLN A 46 -6.83 -2.79 19.95
C GLN A 46 -5.56 -3.64 20.12
N ALA A 47 -4.66 -3.60 19.13
CA ALA A 47 -3.38 -4.31 19.21
C ALA A 47 -2.50 -3.80 20.37
N PHE A 48 -2.44 -2.49 20.58
CA PHE A 48 -1.71 -1.89 21.70
C PHE A 48 -2.23 -2.40 23.05
N PHE A 49 -3.53 -2.24 23.33
CA PHE A 49 -4.11 -2.66 24.61
C PHE A 49 -4.06 -4.17 24.84
N ARG A 50 -4.19 -4.98 23.77
CA ARG A 50 -4.00 -6.44 23.86
C ARG A 50 -2.60 -6.78 24.36
N ARG A 51 -1.56 -6.13 23.83
CA ARG A 51 -0.16 -6.37 24.22
C ARG A 51 0.15 -5.87 25.62
N VAL A 52 -0.39 -4.71 26.01
CA VAL A 52 -0.33 -4.23 27.40
C VAL A 52 -0.94 -5.24 28.37
N LYS A 53 -2.13 -5.79 28.05
CA LYS A 53 -2.78 -6.81 28.87
C LYS A 53 -1.96 -8.11 28.99
N ALA A 54 -1.18 -8.44 27.95
CA ALA A 54 -0.29 -9.59 27.94
C ALA A 54 1.03 -9.36 28.70
N GLY A 55 1.25 -8.20 29.32
CA GLY A 55 2.49 -7.88 30.03
C GLY A 55 3.66 -7.53 29.10
N GLU A 56 3.41 -7.33 27.81
CA GLU A 56 4.44 -6.87 26.87
C GLU A 56 4.69 -5.36 27.02
N ALA A 57 5.77 -4.86 26.43
CA ALA A 57 6.12 -3.44 26.37
C ALA A 57 5.89 -2.82 24.97
N PRO A 58 4.64 -2.70 24.48
CA PRO A 58 4.37 -2.11 23.17
C PRO A 58 4.57 -0.59 23.18
N GLY A 59 5.12 -0.04 22.10
CA GLY A 59 5.11 1.41 21.88
C GLY A 59 3.71 1.93 21.63
N TYR A 60 3.37 3.10 22.20
CA TYR A 60 2.07 3.74 22.02
C TYR A 60 1.81 4.12 20.54
N PRO A 61 0.59 3.89 20.00
CA PRO A 61 0.25 4.30 18.64
C PRO A 61 0.49 5.80 18.42
N ARG A 62 1.29 6.15 17.40
CA ARG A 62 1.62 7.54 17.08
C ARG A 62 0.72 8.08 15.97
N PHE A 63 0.29 9.33 16.10
CA PHE A 63 -0.41 10.04 15.05
C PHE A 63 0.45 10.11 13.77
N ARG A 64 -0.17 9.82 12.61
CA ARG A 64 0.48 9.98 11.30
C ARG A 64 0.00 11.27 10.67
N GLY A 65 0.87 12.29 10.69
CA GLY A 65 0.64 13.53 9.99
C GLY A 65 0.60 13.35 8.46
N VAL A 66 0.24 14.42 7.75
CA VAL A 66 0.04 14.44 6.29
C VAL A 66 1.21 13.83 5.49
N ASN A 67 2.45 14.04 5.95
CA ASN A 67 3.64 13.54 5.26
C ASN A 67 3.98 12.07 5.56
N TRP A 68 3.29 11.44 6.51
CA TRP A 68 3.50 10.04 6.93
C TRP A 68 2.33 9.13 6.53
N PHE A 69 1.29 9.69 5.91
CA PHE A 69 0.10 8.97 5.50
C PHE A 69 0.15 8.71 4.00
N ASP A 70 0.77 7.60 3.63
CA ASP A 70 1.03 7.24 2.23
C ASP A 70 -0.03 6.31 1.62
N THR A 71 -1.15 6.06 2.30
CA THR A 71 -2.14 5.09 1.78
C THR A 71 -3.56 5.46 2.13
N VAL A 72 -4.37 5.66 1.11
CA VAL A 72 -5.83 5.82 1.20
C VAL A 72 -6.49 4.52 0.75
N ASN A 73 -7.41 4.00 1.54
CA ASN A 73 -8.12 2.77 1.23
C ASN A 73 -9.60 3.06 0.96
N PHE A 74 -10.15 2.44 -0.08
CA PHE A 74 -11.57 2.41 -0.42
C PHE A 74 -12.05 0.97 -0.27
N PRO A 75 -12.74 0.64 0.84
CA PRO A 75 -13.09 -0.75 1.18
C PRO A 75 -14.01 -1.45 0.17
N LYS A 76 -14.65 -0.69 -0.73
CA LYS A 76 -15.64 -1.19 -1.68
C LYS A 76 -15.55 -0.43 -3.00
N ASP A 77 -15.39 -1.14 -4.11
CA ASP A 77 -15.58 -0.58 -5.45
C ASP A 77 -17.02 -0.11 -5.68
N GLY A 78 -17.18 1.06 -6.28
CA GLY A 78 -18.47 1.75 -6.45
C GLY A 78 -18.87 2.62 -5.25
N ASP A 79 -18.11 2.62 -4.16
CA ASP A 79 -18.35 3.46 -2.99
C ASP A 79 -17.18 4.46 -2.81
N GLY A 80 -17.37 5.68 -3.30
CA GLY A 80 -16.34 6.72 -3.27
C GLY A 80 -15.13 6.48 -4.18
N CYS A 81 -15.06 5.32 -4.83
CA CYS A 81 -14.12 5.01 -5.89
C CYS A 81 -14.78 4.11 -6.96
N ARG A 82 -14.23 4.09 -8.18
CA ARG A 82 -14.64 3.16 -9.22
C ARG A 82 -13.45 2.75 -10.09
N TRP A 83 -13.09 1.47 -10.05
CA TRP A 83 -12.16 0.87 -11.00
C TRP A 83 -12.76 0.88 -12.41
N ASP A 84 -11.89 1.04 -13.40
CA ASP A 84 -12.23 1.10 -14.83
C ASP A 84 -13.49 1.95 -15.10
N SER A 85 -13.43 3.18 -14.60
CA SER A 85 -14.54 4.12 -14.59
C SER A 85 -14.93 4.64 -15.98
N THR A 86 -14.16 4.31 -17.02
CA THR A 86 -14.37 4.69 -18.42
C THR A 86 -14.03 3.50 -19.33
N PRO A 87 -14.82 2.41 -19.29
CA PRO A 87 -14.44 1.12 -19.88
C PRO A 87 -14.36 1.13 -21.42
N HIS A 88 -15.01 2.10 -22.07
CA HIS A 88 -14.98 2.27 -23.53
C HIS A 88 -13.86 3.20 -24.02
N ASP A 89 -13.11 3.81 -23.10
CA ASP A 89 -12.01 4.71 -23.45
C ASP A 89 -10.74 3.89 -23.68
N PRO A 90 -9.85 4.26 -24.63
CA PRO A 90 -8.60 3.55 -24.87
C PRO A 90 -7.64 3.60 -23.67
N VAL A 91 -7.96 4.39 -22.65
CA VAL A 91 -7.18 4.58 -21.45
C VAL A 91 -8.00 4.20 -20.23
N THR A 92 -7.46 3.28 -19.44
CA THR A 92 -8.06 2.91 -18.16
C THR A 92 -7.93 4.04 -17.15
N ARG A 93 -9.06 4.38 -16.53
CA ARG A 93 -9.12 5.38 -15.47
C ARG A 93 -9.78 4.83 -14.23
N VAL A 94 -9.30 5.26 -13.07
CA VAL A 94 -9.96 5.05 -11.79
C VAL A 94 -10.55 6.35 -11.32
N ARG A 95 -11.83 6.34 -10.96
CA ARG A 95 -12.50 7.51 -10.38
C ARG A 95 -12.35 7.48 -8.86
N PHE A 96 -12.04 8.62 -8.26
CA PHE A 96 -12.13 8.82 -6.82
C PHE A 96 -13.02 10.02 -6.51
N GLN A 97 -13.89 9.89 -5.51
CA GLN A 97 -14.74 10.99 -5.03
C GLN A 97 -13.86 12.14 -4.52
N GLY A 98 -14.15 13.36 -4.99
CA GLY A 98 -13.40 14.57 -4.66
C GLY A 98 -12.12 14.80 -5.48
N VAL A 99 -11.69 13.83 -6.30
CA VAL A 99 -10.53 13.95 -7.21
C VAL A 99 -10.97 13.87 -8.69
N GLY A 100 -11.91 13.00 -9.02
CA GLY A 100 -12.32 12.72 -10.40
C GLY A 100 -11.61 11.50 -10.99
N HIS A 101 -11.49 11.47 -12.32
CA HIS A 101 -10.89 10.36 -13.05
C HIS A 101 -9.37 10.50 -13.14
N VAL A 102 -8.65 9.46 -12.76
CA VAL A 102 -7.19 9.39 -12.80
C VAL A 102 -6.77 8.30 -13.77
N LYS A 103 -5.96 8.65 -14.78
CA LYS A 103 -5.35 7.69 -15.70
C LYS A 103 -4.46 6.71 -14.93
N VAL A 104 -4.61 5.42 -15.21
CA VAL A 104 -3.78 4.36 -14.62
C VAL A 104 -2.99 3.66 -15.73
N ASN A 105 -1.70 3.45 -15.48
CA ASN A 105 -0.91 2.54 -16.28
C ASN A 105 -1.12 1.11 -15.75
N GLN A 106 -1.86 0.28 -16.50
CA GLN A 106 -2.08 -1.11 -16.13
C GLN A 106 -0.84 -1.95 -16.44
N HIS A 107 -0.14 -2.41 -15.40
CA HIS A 107 0.99 -3.34 -15.57
C HIS A 107 0.55 -4.77 -15.91
N ARG A 108 -0.71 -5.13 -15.66
CA ARG A 108 -1.34 -6.42 -16.01
C ARG A 108 -2.86 -6.27 -16.11
N ALA A 109 -3.52 -7.13 -16.87
CA ALA A 109 -4.98 -7.21 -16.90
C ALA A 109 -5.52 -7.60 -15.52
N VAL A 110 -6.64 -6.98 -15.11
CA VAL A 110 -7.33 -7.29 -13.87
C VAL A 110 -8.35 -8.39 -14.12
N VAL A 111 -8.15 -9.54 -13.48
CA VAL A 111 -9.06 -10.69 -13.56
C VAL A 111 -9.99 -10.68 -12.34
N GLY A 112 -11.26 -10.98 -12.57
CA GLY A 112 -12.28 -11.04 -11.53
C GLY A 112 -12.92 -9.68 -11.19
N LYS A 113 -13.76 -9.68 -10.16
CA LYS A 113 -14.50 -8.51 -9.70
C LYS A 113 -13.70 -7.74 -8.68
N VAL A 114 -13.34 -6.49 -8.99
CA VAL A 114 -12.68 -5.60 -8.03
C VAL A 114 -13.58 -5.38 -6.82
N LYS A 115 -13.04 -5.65 -5.62
CA LYS A 115 -13.71 -5.46 -4.33
C LYS A 115 -13.20 -4.23 -3.61
N THR A 116 -11.88 -4.05 -3.59
CA THR A 116 -11.23 -3.00 -2.81
C THR A 116 -10.24 -2.26 -3.70
N VAL A 117 -10.18 -0.94 -3.55
CA VAL A 117 -9.21 -0.08 -4.23
C VAL A 117 -8.38 0.64 -3.17
N SER A 118 -7.06 0.53 -3.24
CA SER A 118 -6.14 1.27 -2.39
C SER A 118 -5.23 2.13 -3.24
N VAL A 119 -5.01 3.37 -2.81
CA VAL A 119 -4.05 4.29 -3.44
C VAL A 119 -2.87 4.42 -2.50
N LYS A 120 -1.69 4.00 -2.95
CA LYS A 120 -0.44 4.02 -2.17
C LYS A 120 0.58 4.93 -2.83
N ARG A 121 1.22 5.79 -2.03
CA ARG A 121 2.39 6.56 -2.43
C ARG A 121 3.66 5.80 -2.04
N GLU A 122 4.58 5.62 -2.98
CA GLU A 122 5.94 5.16 -2.68
C GLU A 122 6.93 6.07 -3.41
N GLY A 123 7.75 6.78 -2.65
CA GLY A 123 8.61 7.83 -3.18
C GLY A 123 7.80 8.88 -3.95
N ARG A 124 8.07 9.00 -5.25
CA ARG A 124 7.38 9.94 -6.17
C ARG A 124 6.25 9.29 -6.96
N LYS A 125 6.00 7.99 -6.78
CA LYS A 125 5.04 7.22 -7.55
C LYS A 125 3.78 6.98 -6.73
N TRP A 126 2.66 6.93 -7.45
CA TRP A 126 1.38 6.51 -6.93
C TRP A 126 0.99 5.20 -7.58
N PHE A 127 0.54 4.26 -6.75
CA PHE A 127 0.10 2.94 -7.14
C PHE A 127 -1.37 2.79 -6.78
N VAL A 128 -2.15 2.27 -7.73
CA VAL A 128 -3.47 1.74 -7.47
C VAL A 128 -3.32 0.25 -7.21
N VAL A 129 -3.66 -0.18 -6.01
CA VAL A 129 -3.63 -1.58 -5.58
C VAL A 129 -5.07 -2.07 -5.53
N LEU A 130 -5.34 -3.13 -6.28
CA LEU A 130 -6.66 -3.71 -6.41
C LEU A 130 -6.70 -5.06 -5.70
N THR A 131 -7.76 -5.30 -4.95
CA THR A 131 -8.13 -6.65 -4.51
C THR A 131 -9.35 -7.06 -5.31
N ALA A 132 -9.22 -8.14 -6.08
CA ALA A 132 -10.29 -8.68 -6.88
C ALA A 132 -10.69 -10.07 -6.39
N GLU A 133 -11.98 -10.35 -6.44
CA GLU A 133 -12.58 -11.66 -6.21
C GLU A 133 -12.66 -12.41 -7.54
N GLN A 134 -12.08 -13.60 -7.59
CA GLN A 134 -12.11 -14.48 -8.76
C GLN A 134 -12.39 -15.91 -8.30
N THR A 135 -13.01 -16.70 -9.16
CA THR A 135 -13.20 -18.13 -8.94
C THR A 135 -11.83 -18.77 -8.74
N GLN A 136 -11.71 -19.66 -7.74
CA GLN A 136 -10.49 -20.45 -7.62
C GLN A 136 -10.38 -21.35 -8.85
N PRO A 137 -9.21 -21.41 -9.50
CA PRO A 137 -9.01 -22.36 -10.57
C PRO A 137 -9.16 -23.76 -10.00
N GLU A 138 -9.92 -24.61 -10.69
CA GLU A 138 -10.01 -26.03 -10.37
C GLU A 138 -8.60 -26.64 -10.43
N PRO A 139 -8.15 -27.36 -9.39
CA PRO A 139 -6.89 -28.06 -9.43
C PRO A 139 -6.87 -29.04 -10.62
N LEU A 140 -5.78 -29.03 -11.37
CA LEU A 140 -5.58 -30.04 -12.41
C LEU A 140 -5.53 -31.44 -11.79
N PRO A 141 -5.88 -32.50 -12.54
CA PRO A 141 -5.70 -33.88 -12.09
C PRO A 141 -4.28 -34.12 -11.60
N LYS A 142 -4.13 -34.94 -10.56
CA LYS A 142 -2.82 -35.28 -10.01
C LYS A 142 -1.97 -35.94 -11.11
N ALA A 143 -0.75 -35.44 -11.29
CA ALA A 143 0.17 -35.94 -12.32
C ALA A 143 0.69 -37.37 -12.06
N GLY A 144 0.46 -37.95 -10.87
CA GLY A 144 0.98 -39.26 -10.49
C GLY A 144 2.48 -39.29 -10.16
N SER A 145 3.20 -38.20 -10.46
CA SER A 145 4.62 -38.01 -10.14
C SER A 145 4.82 -36.96 -9.06
N VAL A 146 5.89 -37.10 -8.28
CA VAL A 146 6.35 -36.10 -7.30
C VAL A 146 7.69 -35.52 -7.75
N VAL A 147 7.82 -34.20 -7.69
CA VAL A 147 9.07 -33.49 -7.98
C VAL A 147 9.47 -32.68 -6.76
N GLY A 148 10.67 -32.91 -6.25
CA GLY A 148 11.29 -32.06 -5.23
C GLY A 148 11.73 -30.75 -5.86
N VAL A 149 11.41 -29.63 -5.23
CA VAL A 149 11.80 -28.29 -5.66
C VAL A 149 12.71 -27.68 -4.60
N ASP A 150 13.96 -27.38 -4.99
CA ASP A 150 14.91 -26.63 -4.17
C ASP A 150 15.08 -25.21 -4.72
N LEU A 151 14.99 -24.21 -3.85
CA LEU A 151 15.10 -22.79 -4.22
C LEU A 151 16.46 -22.24 -3.75
N GLY A 152 17.24 -21.69 -4.67
CA GLY A 152 18.63 -21.32 -4.41
C GLY A 152 19.03 -19.90 -4.82
N ILE A 153 20.26 -19.55 -4.41
CA ILE A 153 20.92 -18.30 -4.83
C ILE A 153 21.79 -18.47 -6.09
N ALA A 154 22.26 -19.69 -6.35
CA ALA A 154 23.01 -20.05 -7.56
C ALA A 154 22.06 -20.21 -8.75
N SER A 155 21.12 -21.15 -8.64
CA SER A 155 19.95 -21.34 -9.52
C SER A 155 18.70 -20.88 -8.79
N PHE A 156 17.74 -20.28 -9.49
CA PHE A 156 16.46 -19.86 -8.88
C PHE A 156 15.69 -21.06 -8.33
N LEU A 157 15.65 -22.11 -9.13
CA LEU A 157 14.92 -23.34 -8.86
C LEU A 157 15.71 -24.51 -9.43
N THR A 158 15.84 -25.58 -8.65
CA THR A 158 16.36 -26.88 -9.09
C THR A 158 15.30 -27.93 -8.81
N THR A 159 15.00 -28.79 -9.78
CA THR A 159 14.09 -29.91 -9.59
C THR A 159 14.86 -31.20 -9.30
N SER A 160 14.23 -32.15 -8.59
CA SER A 160 14.78 -33.50 -8.43
C SER A 160 14.93 -34.27 -9.74
N GLY A 161 14.32 -33.78 -10.83
CA GLY A 161 14.50 -34.29 -12.19
C GLY A 161 15.73 -33.73 -12.91
N GLY A 162 16.56 -32.91 -12.24
CA GLY A 162 17.78 -32.35 -12.81
C GLY A 162 17.58 -31.05 -13.61
N GLU A 163 16.36 -30.50 -13.64
CA GLU A 163 16.12 -29.20 -14.27
C GLU A 163 16.65 -28.07 -13.38
N HIS A 164 17.32 -27.09 -13.99
CA HIS A 164 17.82 -25.91 -13.31
C HIS A 164 17.30 -24.64 -14.00
N VAL A 165 16.53 -23.85 -13.27
CA VAL A 165 16.09 -22.52 -13.69
C VAL A 165 17.13 -21.48 -13.23
N PRO A 166 17.73 -20.69 -14.13
CA PRO A 166 18.78 -19.76 -13.77
C PRO A 166 18.26 -18.63 -12.87
N ASN A 167 19.07 -18.19 -11.91
CA ASN A 167 18.70 -17.06 -11.05
C ASN A 167 18.79 -15.73 -11.83
N PRO A 168 17.69 -14.94 -11.94
CA PRO A 168 17.74 -13.66 -12.65
C PRO A 168 18.52 -12.57 -11.89
N ARG A 169 18.96 -12.85 -10.66
CA ARG A 169 19.81 -12.01 -9.80
C ARG A 169 19.29 -10.57 -9.64
N ARG A 170 17.96 -10.40 -9.65
CA ARG A 170 17.29 -9.08 -9.53
C ARG A 170 17.68 -8.36 -8.25
N ALA A 171 17.73 -9.08 -7.13
CA ALA A 171 18.14 -8.53 -5.84
C ALA A 171 19.58 -8.00 -5.87
N ARG A 172 20.53 -8.73 -6.47
CA ARG A 172 21.94 -8.30 -6.58
C ARG A 172 22.07 -7.04 -7.43
N ARG A 173 21.35 -6.95 -8.56
CA ARG A 173 21.30 -5.75 -9.41
C ARG A 173 20.70 -4.55 -8.67
N ALA A 174 19.60 -4.77 -7.94
CA ALA A 174 18.98 -3.72 -7.13
C ALA A 174 19.89 -3.25 -6.00
N ALA A 175 20.58 -4.17 -5.31
CA ALA A 175 21.53 -3.86 -4.25
C ALA A 175 22.72 -3.03 -4.77
N ALA A 176 23.32 -3.41 -5.91
CA ALA A 176 24.40 -2.64 -6.52
C ALA A 176 23.95 -1.22 -6.90
N LYS A 177 22.74 -1.06 -7.44
CA LYS A 177 22.16 0.25 -7.75
C LYS A 177 21.93 1.08 -6.48
N LEU A 178 21.41 0.47 -5.42
CA LEU A 178 21.19 1.12 -4.13
C LEU A 178 22.52 1.56 -3.50
N GLU A 179 23.54 0.70 -3.52
CA GLU A 179 24.87 1.01 -3.00
C GLU A 179 25.48 2.20 -3.73
N ALA A 180 25.43 2.22 -5.06
CA ALA A 180 25.90 3.35 -5.86
C ALA A 180 25.15 4.66 -5.50
N ALA A 181 23.83 4.59 -5.29
CA ALA A 181 23.04 5.74 -4.86
C ALA A 181 23.43 6.22 -3.44
N GLN A 182 23.63 5.29 -2.50
CA GLN A 182 24.05 5.60 -1.14
C GLN A 182 25.45 6.21 -1.10
N ARG A 183 26.39 5.71 -1.91
CA ARG A 183 27.75 6.25 -2.06
C ARG A 183 27.75 7.65 -2.69
N ALA A 184 26.84 7.91 -3.62
CA ALA A 184 26.66 9.26 -4.15
C ALA A 184 26.10 10.21 -3.08
N LEU A 185 25.17 9.74 -2.24
CA LEU A 185 24.60 10.53 -1.15
C LEU A 185 25.60 10.80 -0.02
N SER A 186 26.50 9.85 0.29
CA SER A 186 27.47 10.01 1.39
C SER A 186 28.48 11.13 1.17
N ARG A 187 28.67 11.57 -0.09
CA ARG A 187 29.51 12.74 -0.44
C ARG A 187 28.89 14.07 0.01
N TYR A 188 27.60 14.10 0.36
CA TYR A 188 26.94 15.30 0.85
C TYR A 188 26.98 15.38 2.38
N PRO A 189 27.27 16.56 2.96
CA PRO A 189 27.23 16.73 4.41
C PRO A 189 25.80 16.56 4.94
N ARG A 190 25.66 16.01 6.15
CA ARG A 190 24.37 15.92 6.84
C ARG A 190 23.82 17.33 7.09
N ARG A 191 22.65 17.61 6.51
CA ARG A 191 21.94 18.89 6.65
C ARG A 191 20.45 18.66 6.83
N LYS A 192 19.77 19.60 7.51
CA LYS A 192 18.30 19.66 7.57
C LYS A 192 17.74 19.71 6.15
N ALA A 193 16.59 19.07 5.92
CA ALA A 193 16.00 18.92 4.57
C ALA A 193 15.87 20.25 3.81
N LYS A 194 15.43 21.32 4.49
CA LYS A 194 15.28 22.67 3.92
C LYS A 194 16.59 23.33 3.47
N ASN A 195 17.73 22.85 3.95
CA ASN A 195 19.06 23.41 3.65
C ASN A 195 19.83 22.54 2.64
N ARG A 196 19.18 21.58 1.98
CA ARG A 196 19.79 20.73 0.96
C ARG A 196 19.79 21.46 -0.38
N THR A 197 20.90 21.40 -1.10
CA THR A 197 20.94 21.84 -2.50
C THR A 197 20.07 20.92 -3.36
N ALA A 198 19.69 21.37 -4.56
CA ALA A 198 18.93 20.55 -5.49
C ALA A 198 19.61 19.21 -5.80
N ASN A 199 20.94 19.21 -5.94
CA ASN A 199 21.72 17.99 -6.20
C ASN A 199 21.74 17.02 -5.01
N HIS A 200 21.85 17.54 -3.78
CA HIS A 200 21.72 16.72 -2.57
C HIS A 200 20.32 16.11 -2.48
N GLN A 201 19.27 16.90 -2.75
CA GLN A 201 17.89 16.39 -2.74
C GLN A 201 17.68 15.28 -3.79
N ARG A 202 18.21 15.44 -5.00
CA ARG A 202 18.21 14.39 -6.04
C ARG A 202 18.95 13.12 -5.60
N ALA A 203 20.08 13.26 -4.89
CA ALA A 203 20.81 12.11 -4.35
C ALA A 203 20.00 11.34 -3.29
N VAL A 204 19.30 12.06 -2.41
CA VAL A 204 18.36 11.45 -1.45
C VAL A 204 17.23 10.71 -2.17
N GLU A 205 16.64 11.34 -3.19
CA GLU A 205 15.56 10.74 -3.98
C GLU A 205 16.00 9.46 -4.72
N ARG A 206 17.24 9.41 -5.22
CA ARG A 206 17.79 8.22 -5.88
C ARG A 206 17.94 7.02 -4.94
N VAL A 207 18.22 7.25 -3.66
CA VAL A 207 18.29 6.19 -2.64
C VAL A 207 16.89 5.68 -2.28
N ALA A 208 15.89 6.56 -2.37
CA ALA A 208 14.49 6.25 -2.02
C ALA A 208 13.65 5.69 -3.20
N ALA A 209 14.25 5.49 -4.37
CA ALA A 209 13.58 5.11 -5.62
C ALA A 209 13.80 3.63 -5.99
#